data_AF-A0A553C808-F1
#
_entry.id   AF-A0A553C808-F1
#
_cell.length_a   1.000
_cell.length_b   1.000
_cell.length_c   1.000
_cell.angle_alpha   90.00
_cell.angle_beta   90.00
_cell.angle_gamma   90.00
#
_symmetry.space_group_name_H-M   'P 1'
#
loop_
_entity.id
_entity.type
_entity.pdbx_description
1 polymer ?
#
loop_
_entity_poly.entity_id
_entity_poly.type
_entity_poly.pdbx_seq_one_letter_code
_entity_poly.pdbx_strand_id
1 'polypeptide(L)'
;MKAKFIKISLILISIFVIVLLYLNSSYYIEKQFWKYNAGKYIGDVITNQKQIDNSNCQIVFCFGKKLIIEDLKTGENGYYENKSW
;
A
#
# COMPACT_ATOMS: atom_id res chain seq x y z
N MET A 1 -3.46 5.37 -38.93
CA MET A 1 -3.54 6.16 -37.68
C MET A 1 -4.23 5.41 -36.53
N LYS A 2 -5.42 4.83 -36.73
CA LYS A 2 -6.17 4.11 -35.67
C LYS A 2 -5.40 2.95 -35.01
N ALA A 3 -4.74 2.09 -35.79
CA ALA A 3 -3.97 0.96 -35.25
C ALA A 3 -2.75 1.37 -34.40
N LYS A 4 -2.07 2.48 -34.76
CA LYS A 4 -0.96 3.02 -33.96
C LYS A 4 -1.46 3.64 -32.65
N PHE A 5 -2.61 4.31 -32.69
CA PHE A 5 -3.26 4.87 -31.50
C PHE A 5 -3.70 3.78 -30.51
N ILE A 6 -4.32 2.69 -31.00
CA ILE A 6 -4.72 1.55 -30.16
C ILE A 6 -3.50 0.91 -29.48
N LYS A 7 -2.39 0.73 -30.21
CA LYS A 7 -1.15 0.21 -29.62
C LYS A 7 -0.61 1.11 -28.51
N ILE A 8 -0.58 2.43 -28.73
CA ILE A 8 -0.14 3.39 -27.70
C ILE A 8 -1.05 3.33 -26.48
N SER A 9 -2.37 3.28 -26.69
CA SER A 9 -3.34 3.17 -25.60
C SER A 9 -3.13 1.89 -24.78
N LEU A 10 -2.89 0.76 -25.43
CA LEU A 10 -2.62 -0.51 -24.75
C LEU A 10 -1.34 -0.44 -23.92
N ILE A 11 -0.27 0.17 -24.44
CA ILE A 11 0.98 0.35 -23.70
C ILE A 11 0.74 1.20 -22.45
N LEU A 12 0.00 2.30 -22.55
CA LEU A 12 -0.31 3.16 -21.41
C LEU A 12 -1.14 2.43 -20.35
N ILE A 13 -2.13 1.64 -20.77
CA ILE A 13 -2.94 0.81 -19.86
C ILE A 13 -2.05 -0.22 -19.15
N SER A 14 -1.16 -0.90 -19.88
CA SER A 14 -0.24 -1.88 -19.29
C SER A 14 0.69 -1.24 -18.25
N ILE A 15 1.26 -0.07 -18.56
CA ILE A 15 2.09 0.67 -17.60
C ILE A 15 1.28 1.03 -16.35
N PHE A 16 0.05 1.53 -16.55
CA PHE A 16 -0.84 1.89 -15.45
C PHE A 16 -1.15 0.69 -14.54
N VAL A 17 -1.45 -0.47 -15.12
CA VAL A 17 -1.69 -1.72 -14.37
C VAL A 17 -0.45 -2.15 -13.60
N ILE A 18 0.74 -2.09 -14.21
CA ILE A 18 2.00 -2.43 -13.54
C ILE A 18 2.24 -1.52 -12.33
N VAL A 19 2.02 -0.21 -12.48
CA VAL A 19 2.15 0.75 -11.37
C VAL A 19 1.16 0.43 -10.25
N LEU A 20 -0.10 0.11 -10.58
CA LEU A 20 -1.09 -0.27 -9.57
C LEU A 20 -0.67 -1.53 -8.79
N LEU A 21 -0.21 -2.57 -9.49
CA LEU A 21 0.26 -3.80 -8.86
C LEU A 21 1.49 -3.54 -7.97
N TYR A 22 2.41 -2.70 -8.44
CA TYR A 22 3.60 -2.32 -7.65
C TYR A 22 3.20 -1.61 -6.36
N LEU A 23 2.32 -0.60 -6.41
CA LEU A 23 1.90 0.17 -5.23
C LEU A 23 1.12 -0.66 -4.21
N ASN A 24 0.53 -1.78 -4.63
CA ASN A 24 -0.18 -2.72 -3.76
C ASN A 24 0.68 -3.92 -3.32
N SER A 25 1.93 -4.01 -3.79
CA SER A 25 2.81 -5.14 -3.46
C SER A 25 3.38 -5.03 -2.04
N SER A 26 3.62 -6.19 -1.41
CA SER A 26 4.37 -6.31 -0.15
C SER A 26 5.69 -5.54 -0.18
N TYR A 27 6.42 -5.65 -1.30
CA TYR A 27 7.69 -4.96 -1.51
C TYR A 27 7.60 -3.44 -1.38
N TYR A 28 6.55 -2.84 -1.95
CA TYR A 28 6.34 -1.40 -1.84
C TYR A 28 6.07 -1.02 -0.39
N ILE A 29 5.16 -1.74 0.27
CA ILE A 29 4.75 -1.52 1.66
C ILE A 29 5.95 -1.58 2.60
N GLU A 30 6.81 -2.60 2.47
CA GLU A 30 8.02 -2.77 3.30
C GLU A 30 9.05 -1.65 3.15
N LYS A 31 9.09 -0.98 2.00
CA LYS A 31 10.05 0.08 1.72
C LYS A 31 9.57 1.48 2.10
N GLN A 32 8.32 1.63 2.53
CA GLN A 32 7.79 2.92 2.97
C GLN A 32 7.83 3.03 4.49
N PHE A 33 7.88 4.27 4.98
CA PHE A 33 7.72 4.57 6.41
C PHE A 33 6.26 4.85 6.74
N TRP A 34 5.54 3.82 7.18
CA TRP A 34 4.13 3.92 7.54
C TRP A 34 3.96 4.30 9.01
N LYS A 35 3.36 5.45 9.25
CA LYS A 35 3.04 5.93 10.59
C LYS A 35 1.53 5.92 10.80
N TYR A 36 1.08 5.36 11.91
CA TYR A 36 -0.33 5.40 12.29
C TYR A 36 -0.81 6.85 12.34
N ASN A 37 -1.98 7.13 11.77
CA ASN A 37 -2.47 8.49 11.60
C ASN A 37 -2.66 9.22 12.94
N ALA A 38 -3.08 8.50 13.98
CA ALA A 38 -3.18 9.03 15.34
C ALA A 38 -1.92 8.76 16.19
N GLY A 39 -0.88 8.18 15.59
CA GLY A 39 0.32 7.75 16.27
C GLY A 39 1.21 8.92 16.69
N LYS A 40 1.54 9.01 17.97
CA LYS A 40 2.47 10.01 18.52
C LYS A 40 3.85 9.42 18.80
N TYR A 41 3.95 8.10 18.97
CA TYR A 41 5.15 7.41 19.45
C TYR A 41 5.79 6.56 18.35
N ILE A 42 7.07 6.19 18.55
CA ILE A 42 7.85 5.37 17.61
C ILE A 42 7.22 3.98 17.42
N GLY A 43 6.53 3.45 18.44
CA GLY A 43 5.81 2.18 18.38
C GLY A 43 4.58 2.19 17.46
N ASP A 44 4.12 3.37 17.04
CA ASP A 44 2.98 3.53 16.13
C ASP A 44 3.40 3.44 14.64
N VAL A 45 4.62 2.98 14.38
CA VAL A 45 5.23 2.89 13.05
C VAL A 45 5.36 1.43 12.64
N ILE A 46 4.92 1.12 11.43
CA ILE A 46 5.18 -0.18 10.81
C ILE A 46 6.55 -0.11 10.16
N THR A 47 7.47 -0.94 10.64
CA THR A 47 8.87 -0.97 10.17
C THR A 47 9.20 -2.21 9.35
N ASN A 48 8.36 -3.26 9.42
CA ASN A 48 8.48 -4.42 8.57
C ASN A 48 7.11 -5.12 8.41
N GLN A 49 6.94 -5.88 7.32
CA GLN A 49 5.70 -6.62 7.08
C GLN A 49 5.50 -7.78 8.06
N LYS A 50 6.59 -8.33 8.62
CA LYS A 50 6.52 -9.35 9.67
C LYS A 50 5.75 -8.89 10.91
N GLN A 51 5.71 -7.59 11.20
CA GLN A 51 4.85 -7.04 12.26
C GLN A 51 3.37 -7.26 11.94
N ILE A 52 2.97 -7.08 10.68
CA ILE A 52 1.59 -7.31 10.21
C ILE A 52 1.28 -8.81 10.21
N ASP A 53 2.16 -9.62 9.62
CA ASP A 53 1.96 -11.06 9.50
C ASP A 53 1.86 -11.76 10.87
N ASN A 54 2.61 -11.28 11.87
CA ASN A 54 2.58 -11.84 13.22
C ASN A 54 1.44 -11.29 14.11
N SER A 55 0.71 -10.27 13.69
CA SER A 55 -0.27 -9.57 14.55
C SER A 55 -1.73 -10.01 14.35
N ASN A 56 -2.01 -11.08 13.61
CA ASN A 56 -3.38 -11.43 13.17
C ASN A 56 -4.07 -10.24 12.48
N CYS A 57 -3.33 -9.54 11.64
CA CYS A 57 -3.81 -8.39 10.89
C CYS A 57 -3.77 -8.68 9.39
N GLN A 58 -4.61 -8.01 8.60
CA GLN A 58 -4.58 -8.08 7.15
C GLN A 58 -4.49 -6.69 6.50
N ILE A 59 -3.78 -6.59 5.37
CA ILE A 59 -3.76 -5.36 4.57
C ILE A 59 -5.03 -5.32 3.73
N VAL A 60 -5.89 -4.35 4.00
CA VAL A 60 -7.16 -4.17 3.26
C VAL A 60 -6.98 -3.20 2.10
N PHE A 61 -6.05 -2.25 2.22
CA PHE A 61 -5.82 -1.24 1.19
C PHE A 61 -4.41 -0.67 1.28
N CYS A 62 -3.71 -0.59 0.15
CA CYS A 62 -2.48 0.18 0.03
C CYS A 62 -2.46 0.96 -1.29
N PHE A 63 -2.51 2.28 -1.22
CA PHE A 63 -2.37 3.12 -2.41
C PHE A 63 -1.69 4.45 -2.10
N GLY A 64 -0.59 4.70 -2.82
CA GLY A 64 0.18 5.93 -2.68
C GLY A 64 0.64 6.15 -1.23
N LYS A 65 0.06 7.17 -0.57
CA LYS A 65 0.40 7.54 0.81
C LYS A 65 -0.45 6.88 1.89
N LYS A 66 -1.44 6.06 1.53
CA LYS A 66 -2.40 5.50 2.49
C LYS A 66 -2.29 3.99 2.56
N LEU A 67 -2.24 3.48 3.79
CA LEU A 67 -2.28 2.07 4.11
C LEU A 67 -3.38 1.84 5.16
N ILE A 68 -4.22 0.85 4.95
CA ILE A 68 -5.26 0.43 5.87
C ILE A 68 -5.01 -1.03 6.23
N ILE A 69 -4.95 -1.30 7.52
CA ILE A 69 -4.76 -2.63 8.08
C ILE A 69 -5.95 -2.91 8.98
N GLU A 70 -6.52 -4.10 8.88
CA GLU A 70 -7.60 -4.56 9.73
C GLU A 70 -7.06 -5.58 10.74
N ASP A 71 -7.42 -5.42 12.01
CA ASP A 71 -7.23 -6.45 13.03
C ASP A 71 -8.30 -7.53 12.87
N LEU A 72 -7.90 -8.77 12.59
CA LEU A 72 -8.83 -9.88 12.33
C LEU A 72 -9.57 -10.36 13.60
N LYS A 73 -9.11 -9.97 14.80
CA LYS A 73 -9.77 -10.30 16.07
C LYS A 73 -10.89 -9.32 16.41
N THR A 74 -10.67 -8.03 16.20
CA THR A 74 -11.62 -6.97 16.57
C THR A 74 -12.43 -6.46 15.38
N GLY A 75 -11.95 -6.65 14.16
CA GLY A 75 -12.48 -6.03 12.93
C GLY A 75 -12.19 -4.53 12.83
N GLU A 76 -11.34 -3.99 13.71
CA GLU A 76 -11.02 -2.57 13.70
C GLU A 76 -9.96 -2.24 12.64
N ASN A 77 -10.12 -1.08 12.00
CA ASN A 77 -9.19 -0.59 11.00
C ASN A 77 -8.15 0.36 11.60
N GLY A 78 -6.88 0.02 11.39
CA GLY A 78 -5.76 0.91 11.57
C GLY A 78 -5.44 1.70 10.29
N TYR A 79 -5.40 3.02 10.39
CA TYR A 79 -5.09 3.92 9.28
C TYR A 79 -3.66 4.44 9.40
N TYR A 80 -2.86 4.22 8.35
CA TYR A 80 -1.46 4.60 8.30
C TYR A 80 -1.18 5.50 7.10
N GLU A 81 -0.25 6.43 7.30
CA GLU A 81 0.23 7.35 6.29
C GLU A 81 1.73 7.17 6.04
N ASN A 82 2.11 7.20 4.77
CA ASN A 82 3.51 7.23 4.35
C ASN A 82 4.10 8.62 4.62
N LYS A 83 5.13 8.71 5.47
CA LYS A 83 5.85 9.96 5.78
C LYS A 83 7.17 10.13 5.01
N SER A 84 7.52 9.21 4.09
CA SER A 84 8.73 9.27 3.26
C SER A 84 8.62 10.17 2.02
N TRP A 85 7.59 11.02 1.93
CA TRP A 85 7.40 12.01 0.87
C TRP A 85 7.46 13.43 1.42
#